data_AF-A0A8J8B5F8-F1
#
_entry.id   AF-A0A8J8B5F8-F1
#
_cell.length_a   1.000
_cell.length_b   1.000
_cell.length_c   1.000
_cell.angle_alpha   90.00
_cell.angle_beta   90.00
_cell.angle_gamma   90.00
#
_symmetry.space_group_name_H-M   'P 1'
#
loop_
_entity.id
_entity.type
_entity.pdbx_description
1 polymer ?
#
loop_
_entity_poly.entity_id
_entity_poly.type
_entity_poly.pdbx_seq_one_letter_code
_entity_poly.pdbx_strand_id
1 'polypeptide(L)' 'MERNMRSNERNRILVNGSLISLGLVAVLDNIFSHWLFKWHRILPDETLSEYLEIALFILGLVLLGIGVYREIKDRRIKLQ' A
#
# COMPACT_ATOMS: atom_id res chain seq x y z
N MET A 1 8.47 -4.54 32.54
CA MET A 1 8.98 -4.94 31.22
C MET A 1 7.89 -5.47 30.29
N GLU A 2 6.87 -6.16 30.81
CA GLU A 2 5.75 -6.74 30.06
C GLU A 2 4.89 -5.74 29.23
N ARG A 3 4.67 -4.52 29.74
CA ARG A 3 3.92 -3.47 29.03
C ARG A 3 4.56 -3.02 27.71
N ASN A 4 5.90 -2.97 27.65
CA ASN A 4 6.63 -2.54 26.45
C ASN A 4 6.57 -3.60 25.35
N MET A 5 6.57 -4.90 25.71
CA MET A 5 6.44 -5.97 24.72
C MET A 5 5.06 -5.94 24.04
N ARG A 6 3.98 -5.72 24.82
CA ARG A 6 2.62 -5.63 24.27
C ARG A 6 2.38 -4.40 23.39
N SER A 7 3.04 -3.26 23.63
CA SER A 7 2.94 -2.10 22.72
C SER A 7 3.65 -2.34 21.40
N ASN A 8 4.81 -3.01 21.42
CA ASN A 8 5.57 -3.29 20.23
C ASN A 8 4.82 -4.24 19.27
N GLU A 9 4.13 -5.25 19.80
CA GLU A 9 3.34 -6.16 18.97
C GLU A 9 2.13 -5.46 18.33
N ARG A 10 1.42 -4.62 19.09
CA ARG A 10 0.32 -3.80 18.56
C ARG A 10 0.82 -2.82 17.48
N ASN A 11 1.95 -2.16 17.69
CA ASN A 11 2.56 -1.29 16.70
C ASN A 11 2.96 -2.06 15.43
N ARG A 12 3.47 -3.29 15.55
CA ARG A 12 3.80 -4.13 14.38
C ARG A 12 2.56 -4.48 13.57
N ILE A 13 1.48 -4.88 14.23
CA ILE A 13 0.20 -5.20 13.57
C ILE A 13 -0.38 -3.96 12.88
N LEU A 14 -0.37 -2.82 13.55
CA LEU A 14 -0.84 -1.55 12.97
C LEU A 14 -0.01 -1.15 11.75
N VAL A 15 1.32 -1.22 11.83
CA VAL A 15 2.20 -0.88 10.71
C VAL A 15 2.00 -1.82 9.52
N ASN A 16 1.93 -3.13 9.76
CA ASN A 16 1.65 -4.11 8.70
C ASN A 16 0.28 -3.87 8.05
N GLY A 17 -0.77 -3.69 8.87
CA GLY A 17 -2.11 -3.38 8.40
C GLY A 17 -2.15 -2.11 7.56
N SER A 18 -1.53 -1.03 8.04
CA SER A 18 -1.43 0.24 7.32
C SER A 18 -0.71 0.09 5.98
N LEU A 19 0.39 -0.66 5.91
CA LEU A 19 1.12 -0.91 4.65
C LEU A 19 0.23 -1.61 3.61
N ILE A 20 -0.52 -2.62 4.04
CA ILE A 20 -1.44 -3.38 3.17
C ILE A 20 -2.59 -2.49 2.71
N SER A 21 -3.25 -1.79 3.65
CA SER A 21 -4.39 -0.92 3.33
C SER A 21 -3.99 0.25 2.43
N LEU A 22 -2.86 0.92 2.71
CA LEU A 22 -2.37 2.03 1.88
C LEU A 22 -1.98 1.55 0.48
N GLY A 23 -1.27 0.43 0.37
CA GLY A 23 -0.93 -0.15 -0.92
C GLY A 23 -2.15 -0.55 -1.74
N LEU A 24 -3.16 -1.13 -1.09
CA LEU A 24 -4.41 -1.52 -1.75
C LEU A 24 -5.21 -0.32 -2.23
N VAL A 25 -5.36 0.71 -1.37
CA VAL A 25 -6.06 1.94 -1.73
C VAL A 25 -5.36 2.65 -2.88
N ALA A 26 -4.02 2.74 -2.88
CA ALA A 26 -3.27 3.36 -3.98
C ALA A 26 -3.47 2.62 -5.31
N VAL A 27 -3.46 1.28 -5.30
CA VAL A 27 -3.73 0.47 -6.49
C VAL A 27 -5.16 0.68 -6.99
N LEU A 28 -6.14 0.65 -6.08
CA LEU A 28 -7.55 0.85 -6.42
C LEU A 28 -7.80 2.26 -6.95
N ASP A 29 -7.29 3.28 -6.27
CA ASP A 29 -7.41 4.69 -6.67
C ASP A 29 -6.84 4.93 -8.06
N ASN A 30 -5.68 4.33 -8.38
CA ASN A 30 -5.11 4.41 -9.71
C ASN A 30 -5.98 3.71 -10.77
N ILE A 31 -6.52 2.52 -10.46
CA ILE A 31 -7.45 1.82 -11.36
C ILE A 31 -8.71 2.67 -11.58
N PHE A 32 -9.29 3.23 -10.51
CA PHE A 32 -10.49 4.06 -10.58
C PHE A 32 -10.25 5.34 -11.38
N SER A 33 -9.16 6.04 -11.12
CA SER A 33 -8.77 7.26 -11.84
C SER A 33 -8.58 6.99 -13.34
N HIS A 34 -7.92 5.88 -13.67
CA HIS A 34 -7.59 5.53 -15.05
C HIS A 34 -8.79 4.93 -15.82
N TRP A 35 -9.58 4.04 -15.20
CA TRP A 35 -10.71 3.36 -15.86
C TRP A 35 -12.05 4.08 -15.74
N LEU A 36 -12.36 4.60 -14.55
CA LEU A 36 -13.71 5.09 -14.22
C LEU A 36 -13.88 6.57 -14.54
N PHE A 37 -12.76 7.29 -14.48
CA PHE A 37 -12.79 8.73 -14.31
C PHE A 37 -12.05 9.45 -15.46
N LYS A 38 -11.01 8.83 -16.05
CA LYS A 38 -10.24 9.39 -17.19
C LYS A 38 -9.84 10.86 -17.00
N TRP A 39 -9.41 11.24 -15.80
CA TRP A 39 -9.11 12.65 -15.46
C TRP A 39 -7.94 13.21 -16.28
N HIS A 40 -7.15 12.34 -16.92
CA HIS A 40 -6.13 12.68 -17.92
C HIS A 40 -6.59 13.60 -19.04
N ARG A 41 -7.89 13.65 -19.34
CA ARG A 41 -8.39 14.48 -20.45
C ARG A 41 -8.57 15.96 -20.11
N ILE A 42 -8.35 16.35 -18.85
CA ILE A 42 -8.68 17.70 -18.35
C ILE A 42 -7.43 18.54 -18.07
N LEU A 43 -6.24 17.93 -17.93
CA LEU A 43 -4.98 18.65 -17.78
C LEU A 43 -4.23 18.77 -19.11
N PRO A 44 -3.68 19.94 -19.44
CA PRO A 44 -3.01 20.20 -20.73
C PRO A 44 -1.63 19.54 -20.87
N ASP A 45 -1.09 18.93 -19.81
CA ASP A 45 0.26 18.34 -19.78
C ASP A 45 0.17 16.82 -19.53
N GLU A 46 -0.23 16.10 -20.58
CA GLU A 46 -0.62 14.69 -20.55
C GLU A 46 0.54 13.79 -20.08
N THR A 47 1.78 14.16 -20.45
CA THR A 47 2.98 13.34 -20.20
C THR A 47 3.32 13.23 -18.71
N LEU A 48 3.37 14.35 -17.98
CA LEU A 48 3.69 14.37 -16.54
C LEU A 48 2.65 13.63 -15.71
N SER A 49 1.38 13.75 -16.09
CA SER A 49 0.25 13.09 -15.42
C SER A 49 0.36 11.56 -15.52
N GLU A 50 0.69 11.03 -16.71
CA GLU A 50 0.87 9.59 -16.93
C GLU A 50 2.04 9.01 -16.11
N TYR A 51 3.18 9.70 -16.08
CA TYR A 51 4.33 9.25 -15.30
C TYR A 51 4.03 9.19 -13.80
N LEU A 52 3.28 10.18 -13.28
CA LEU A 52 2.94 10.23 -11.86
C LEU A 52 1.98 9.10 -11.47
N GLU A 53 0.97 8.81 -12.29
CA GLU A 53 0.05 7.69 -12.09
C GLU A 53 0.79 6.35 -12.04
N ILE A 54 1.64 6.09 -13.04
CA ILE A 54 2.41 4.84 -13.10
C ILE A 54 3.34 4.73 -11.88
N ALA A 55 3.99 5.83 -11.48
CA ALA A 55 4.85 5.84 -10.30
C ALA A 55 4.08 5.55 -9.01
N LEU A 56 2.90 6.16 -8.82
CA LEU A 56 2.04 5.92 -7.65
C LEU A 56 1.48 4.49 -7.64
N PHE A 57 1.14 3.94 -8.80
CA PHE A 57 0.72 2.55 -8.93
C PHE A 57 1.82 1.56 -8.53
N ILE A 58 3.04 1.76 -9.04
CA ILE A 58 4.19 0.93 -8.68
C ILE A 58 4.47 1.06 -7.18
N LEU A 59 4.43 2.26 -6.63
CA LEU A 59 4.62 2.49 -5.21
C LEU A 59 3.57 1.76 -4.37
N GLY A 60 2.29 1.81 -4.78
CA GLY A 60 1.19 1.09 -4.16
C GLY A 60 1.42 -0.43 -4.16
N LEU A 61 1.83 -1.00 -5.30
CA LEU A 61 2.17 -2.43 -5.40
C LEU A 61 3.34 -2.82 -4.50
N VAL A 62 4.37 -1.98 -4.42
CA VAL A 62 5.53 -2.23 -3.54
C VAL A 62 5.10 -2.20 -2.07
N LEU A 63 4.32 -1.22 -1.64
CA LEU A 63 3.83 -1.11 -0.27
C LEU A 63 2.94 -2.30 0.10
N LEU A 64 2.01 -2.68 -0.79
CA LEU A 64 1.14 -3.84 -0.63
C LEU A 64 1.97 -5.13 -0.53
N GLY A 65 2.92 -5.33 -1.46
CA GLY A 65 3.78 -6.51 -1.50
C GLY A 65 4.63 -6.65 -0.23
N ILE A 66 5.25 -5.56 0.24
CA ILE A 66 6.03 -5.54 1.49
C ILE A 66 5.13 -5.84 2.70
N GLY A 67 3.95 -5.22 2.76
CA GLY A 67 2.97 -5.44 3.83
C GLY A 67 2.52 -6.89 3.91
N VAL A 68 2.11 -7.46 2.77
CA VAL A 68 1.68 -8.87 2.66
C VAL A 68 2.82 -9.82 2.98
N TYR A 69 4.03 -9.58 2.45
CA TYR A 69 5.19 -10.41 2.75
C TYR A 69 5.53 -10.44 4.24
N ARG A 70 5.54 -9.27 4.90
CA ARG A 70 5.75 -9.17 6.35
C ARG A 70 4.67 -9.92 7.13
N GLU A 71 3.42 -9.78 6.73
CA GLU A 71 2.29 -10.44 7.38
C GLU A 71 2.36 -11.96 7.26
N ILE A 72 2.67 -12.48 6.06
CA ILE A 72 2.84 -13.92 5.84
C ILE A 72 3.99 -14.47 6.68
N LYS A 73 5.13 -13.77 6.72
CA LYS A 73 6.29 -14.19 7.52
C LYS A 73 5.97 -14.22 9.02
N ASP A 74 5.27 -13.21 9.53
CA ASP A 74 4.90 -13.15 10.95
C ASP A 74 3.92 -14.28 11.32
N ARG A 75 2.96 -14.60 10.44
CA ARG A 75 2.05 -15.73 10.62
C ARG A 75 2.76 -17.09 10.57
N ARG A 76 3.75 -17.25 9.69
CA ARG A 76 4.55 -18.48 9.59
C ARG A 76 5.37 -18.74 10.85
N ILE A 77 5.93 -17.69 11.46
CA ILE A 77 6.69 -17.79 12.71
C ILE A 77 5.80 -18.14 13.91
N LYS A 78 4.55 -17.64 13.96
CA LYS A 78 3.60 -17.99 15.04
C LYS A 78 3.06 -19.44 14.96
N LEU A 79 3.23 -20.13 13.84
CA LEU A 79 2.76 -21.51 13.62
C LEU A 79 3.83 -22.58 13.87
N GLN A 80 5.10 -22.18 14.07
CA GLN A 80 6.20 -23.05 14.48
C GLN A 80 6.42 -22.95 15.99
#